data_AF-A0A955FSR1-F1
#
_entry.id   AF-A0A955FSR1-F1
#
_cell.length_a   1.000
_cell.length_b   1.000
_cell.length_c   1.000
_cell.angle_alpha   90.00
_cell.angle_beta   90.00
_cell.angle_gamma   90.00
#
_symmetry.space_group_name_H-M   'P 1'
#
loop_
_entity.id
_entity.type
_entity.pdbx_description
1 polymer ?
#
loop_
_entity_poly.entity_id
_entity_poly.type
_entity_poly.pdbx_seq_one_letter_code
_entity_poly.pdbx_strand_id
1 'polypeptide(L)'
;MTTEKLPPIQPNKQFPIGDLTIDAFKQKKIDEWFEMIEDMEQEKYWAHIRYYNVVDAAEGELAFITNSAAMSLCKSWDKNRKAIPAAQVGFRLVTAFNTKNRVLPGVGYDLTPQLRTMASDQSHLAEEFAHFAWEGISTYPTLSALYDRLLVLGRTRYALDDETNREYFKAGMALPYMLAWTSRLQGYTPKYSGVKDEPFDTNKELKKYLYE
;
A
#
# COMPACT_ATOMS: atom_id res chain seq x y z
N MET A 1 15.97 27.93 24.29
CA MET A 1 15.64 26.69 23.57
C MET A 1 14.16 26.70 23.28
N THR A 2 13.76 27.19 22.11
CA THR A 2 12.38 27.10 21.65
C THR A 2 12.15 25.66 21.20
N THR A 3 11.34 24.91 21.94
CA THR A 3 10.77 23.65 21.47
C THR A 3 10.15 23.89 20.11
N GLU A 4 10.75 23.37 19.04
CA GLU A 4 10.15 23.27 17.72
C GLU A 4 8.88 22.45 17.86
N LYS A 5 7.75 23.12 18.09
CA LYS A 5 6.44 22.50 18.03
C LYS A 5 6.24 22.10 16.58
N LEU A 6 6.17 20.78 16.34
CA LEU A 6 5.65 20.21 15.11
C LEU A 6 4.41 21.02 14.69
N PRO A 7 4.39 21.66 13.50
CA PRO A 7 3.23 22.38 13.02
C PRO A 7 1.95 21.55 13.15
N PRO A 8 0.85 22.16 13.64
CA PRO A 8 -0.42 21.48 13.77
C PRO A 8 -0.82 20.90 12.42
N ILE A 9 -1.07 19.59 12.39
CA ILE A 9 -1.55 18.92 11.19
C ILE A 9 -2.86 19.58 10.78
N GLN A 10 -2.97 19.91 9.48
CA GLN A 10 -4.19 20.51 8.94
C GLN A 10 -5.40 19.61 9.27
N PRO A 11 -6.45 20.16 9.92
CA PRO A 11 -7.58 19.38 10.46
C PRO A 11 -8.39 18.61 9.41
N ASN A 12 -8.16 18.88 8.13
CA ASN A 12 -8.93 18.38 7.00
C ASN A 12 -8.25 17.18 6.31
N LYS A 13 -7.10 16.71 6.81
CA LYS A 13 -6.38 15.58 6.23
C LYS A 13 -6.50 14.38 7.16
N GLN A 14 -7.45 13.51 6.84
CA GLN A 14 -7.72 12.23 7.48
C GLN A 14 -7.11 11.12 6.61
N PHE A 15 -5.86 10.68 6.84
CA PHE A 15 -5.55 9.25 6.71
C PHE A 15 -4.24 8.77 7.38
N PRO A 16 -4.31 8.38 8.66
CA PRO A 16 -5.09 9.22 9.54
C PRO A 16 -4.34 9.68 10.77
N ILE A 17 -4.56 10.95 11.08
CA ILE A 17 -4.56 11.39 12.47
C ILE A 17 -6.06 11.41 12.83
N GLY A 18 -6.49 10.45 13.67
CA GLY A 18 -7.88 10.31 14.18
C GLY A 18 -8.73 9.10 13.69
N ASP A 19 -8.16 8.13 12.96
CA ASP A 19 -8.83 7.01 12.23
C ASP A 19 -9.66 7.42 10.99
N LEU A 20 -10.06 6.43 10.19
CA LEU A 20 -10.96 6.55 9.06
C LEU A 20 -12.39 6.85 9.48
N THR A 21 -12.95 7.94 8.97
CA THR A 21 -14.40 8.16 9.04
C THR A 21 -15.08 7.40 7.90
N ILE A 22 -15.77 6.32 8.25
CA ILE A 22 -16.64 5.56 7.34
C ILE A 22 -18.08 5.86 7.75
N ASP A 23 -18.80 6.62 6.92
CA ASP A 23 -20.22 6.83 7.14
C ASP A 23 -21.02 5.55 6.78
N ALA A 24 -22.29 5.51 7.18
CA ALA A 24 -23.16 4.35 6.96
C ALA A 24 -23.29 3.98 5.47
N PHE A 25 -23.23 4.96 4.55
CA PHE A 25 -23.33 4.71 3.12
C PHE A 25 -22.06 4.05 2.57
N LYS A 26 -20.88 4.53 3.00
CA LYS A 26 -19.59 3.94 2.65
C LYS A 26 -19.45 2.55 3.27
N GLN A 27 -19.89 2.37 4.51
CA GLN A 27 -19.92 1.05 5.17
C GLN A 27 -20.78 0.07 4.37
N LYS A 28 -21.99 0.49 3.96
CA LYS A 28 -22.88 -0.35 3.13
C LYS A 28 -22.21 -0.80 1.83
N LYS A 29 -21.51 0.11 1.13
CA LYS A 29 -20.79 -0.24 -0.10
C LYS A 29 -19.66 -1.23 0.12
N ILE A 30 -18.95 -1.09 1.24
CA ILE A 30 -17.91 -2.03 1.66
C ILE A 30 -18.54 -3.40 1.90
N ASP A 31 -19.65 -3.46 2.62
CA ASP A 31 -20.37 -4.70 2.92
C ASP A 31 -20.90 -5.38 1.64
N GLU A 32 -21.54 -4.62 0.75
CA GLU A 32 -21.99 -5.09 -0.57
C GLU A 32 -20.81 -5.66 -1.41
N TRP A 33 -19.61 -5.09 -1.29
CA TRP A 33 -18.43 -5.62 -1.96
C TRP A 33 -17.96 -6.95 -1.35
N PHE A 34 -17.94 -7.06 -0.01
CA PHE A 34 -17.58 -8.31 0.66
C PHE A 34 -18.56 -9.43 0.30
N GLU A 35 -19.86 -9.19 0.39
CA GLU A 35 -20.90 -10.16 0.01
C GLU A 35 -20.73 -10.62 -1.44
N MET A 36 -20.54 -9.68 -2.37
CA MET A 36 -20.32 -9.99 -3.79
C MET A 36 -19.08 -10.87 -4.00
N ILE A 37 -17.97 -10.59 -3.30
CA ILE A 37 -16.72 -11.34 -3.47
C ILE A 37 -16.81 -12.71 -2.80
N GLU A 38 -17.45 -12.81 -1.62
CA GLU A 38 -17.64 -14.05 -0.88
C GLU A 38 -18.47 -15.07 -1.69
N ASP A 39 -19.49 -14.62 -2.41
CA ASP A 39 -20.35 -15.47 -3.25
C ASP A 39 -19.81 -15.72 -4.66
N MET A 40 -18.71 -15.06 -5.05
CA MET A 40 -18.20 -15.15 -6.43
C MET A 40 -17.54 -16.49 -6.72
N GLU A 41 -17.86 -17.14 -7.85
CA GLU A 41 -17.10 -18.32 -8.30
C GLU A 41 -15.61 -18.00 -8.52
N GLN A 42 -14.73 -18.96 -8.25
CA GLN A 42 -13.28 -18.73 -8.22
C GLN A 42 -12.71 -18.14 -9.52
N GLU A 43 -13.20 -18.57 -10.68
CA GLU A 43 -12.74 -18.03 -11.98
C GLU A 43 -13.14 -16.57 -12.17
N LYS A 44 -14.40 -16.22 -11.86
CA LYS A 44 -14.92 -14.85 -11.93
C LYS A 44 -14.21 -13.95 -10.92
N TYR A 45 -13.90 -14.48 -9.74
CA TYR A 45 -13.13 -13.78 -8.73
C TYR A 45 -11.74 -13.39 -9.24
N TRP A 46 -11.01 -14.32 -9.88
CA TRP A 46 -9.72 -14.00 -10.46
C TRP A 46 -9.79 -12.98 -11.59
N ALA A 47 -10.85 -13.02 -12.40
CA ALA A 47 -11.08 -12.01 -13.43
C ALA A 47 -11.35 -10.63 -12.80
N HIS A 48 -12.18 -10.60 -11.75
CA HIS A 48 -12.53 -9.39 -11.00
C HIS A 48 -11.30 -8.74 -10.36
N ILE A 49 -10.53 -9.50 -9.58
CA ILE A 49 -9.31 -9.01 -8.93
C ILE A 49 -8.27 -8.53 -9.96
N ARG A 50 -8.13 -9.23 -11.10
CA ARG A 50 -7.23 -8.80 -12.19
C ARG A 50 -7.71 -7.53 -12.89
N TYR A 51 -9.01 -7.37 -13.09
CA TYR A 51 -9.59 -6.18 -13.72
C TYR A 51 -9.22 -4.90 -12.98
N TYR A 52 -9.30 -4.88 -11.64
CA TYR A 52 -8.97 -3.68 -10.87
C TYR A 52 -7.49 -3.30 -10.90
N ASN A 53 -6.59 -4.26 -11.13
CA ASN A 53 -5.18 -3.95 -11.39
C ASN A 53 -4.96 -3.22 -12.72
N VAL A 54 -5.89 -3.35 -13.68
CA VAL A 54 -5.88 -2.63 -14.96
C VAL A 54 -6.59 -1.28 -14.83
N VAL A 55 -7.63 -1.17 -14.01
CA VAL A 55 -8.33 0.11 -13.78
C VAL A 55 -7.42 1.16 -13.13
N ASP A 56 -6.54 0.74 -12.22
CA ASP A 56 -5.51 1.63 -11.65
C ASP A 56 -4.59 2.24 -12.73
N ALA A 57 -4.41 1.57 -13.88
CA ALA A 57 -3.67 2.11 -15.02
C ALA A 57 -4.35 3.33 -15.65
N ALA A 58 -5.66 3.43 -15.52
CA ALA A 58 -6.47 4.53 -16.05
C ALA A 58 -6.65 5.70 -15.06
N GLU A 59 -6.44 5.48 -13.75
CA GLU A 59 -6.59 6.53 -12.73
C GLU A 59 -5.36 7.47 -12.64
N GLY A 60 -4.22 7.13 -13.27
CA GLY A 60 -3.07 8.02 -13.45
C GLY A 60 -1.74 7.28 -13.62
N GLU A 61 -0.85 7.84 -14.45
CA GLU A 61 0.45 7.24 -14.78
C GLU A 61 1.30 6.93 -13.54
N LEU A 62 1.29 7.81 -12.54
CA LEU A 62 2.09 7.67 -11.31
C LEU A 62 1.64 6.49 -10.42
N ALA A 63 0.33 6.36 -10.21
CA ALA A 63 -0.25 5.28 -9.40
C ALA A 63 0.01 3.93 -10.07
N PHE A 64 -0.12 3.88 -11.39
CA PHE A 64 0.18 2.69 -12.19
C PHE A 64 1.64 2.24 -12.09
N ILE A 65 2.58 3.17 -12.27
CA ILE A 65 4.02 2.85 -12.21
C ILE A 65 4.38 2.37 -10.80
N THR A 66 3.89 3.05 -9.76
CA THR A 66 4.16 2.64 -8.37
C THR A 66 3.55 1.28 -8.04
N ASN A 67 2.30 1.02 -8.45
CA ASN A 67 1.64 -0.28 -8.24
C ASN A 67 2.34 -1.40 -9.03
N SER A 68 2.88 -1.10 -10.20
CA SER A 68 3.70 -2.05 -10.98
C SER A 68 5.02 -2.39 -10.28
N ALA A 69 5.67 -1.40 -9.66
CA ALA A 69 6.86 -1.62 -8.84
C ALA A 69 6.55 -2.42 -7.57
N ALA A 70 5.42 -2.12 -6.92
CA ALA A 70 4.94 -2.85 -5.74
C ALA A 70 4.63 -4.32 -6.05
N MET A 71 3.98 -4.58 -7.18
CA MET A 71 3.78 -5.95 -7.69
C MET A 71 5.10 -6.68 -7.95
N SER A 72 6.13 -5.96 -8.41
CA SER A 72 7.46 -6.53 -8.65
C SER A 72 8.16 -6.89 -7.34
N LEU A 73 7.99 -6.09 -6.29
CA LEU A 73 8.43 -6.43 -4.94
C LEU A 73 7.72 -7.70 -4.43
N CYS A 74 6.40 -7.80 -4.57
CA CYS A 74 5.66 -9.00 -4.19
C CYS A 74 6.12 -10.25 -4.95
N LYS A 75 6.42 -10.13 -6.25
CA LYS A 75 7.02 -11.22 -7.04
C LYS A 75 8.39 -11.63 -6.51
N SER A 76 9.20 -10.66 -6.06
CA SER A 76 10.52 -10.92 -5.48
C SER A 76 10.39 -11.72 -4.17
N TRP A 77 9.46 -11.32 -3.30
CA TRP A 77 9.13 -12.06 -2.09
C TRP A 77 8.68 -13.50 -2.41
N ASP A 78 7.78 -13.68 -3.39
CA ASP A 78 7.27 -15.01 -3.74
C ASP A 78 8.26 -15.89 -4.55
N LYS A 79 9.40 -15.36 -5.01
CA LYS A 79 10.26 -15.95 -6.06
C LYS A 79 10.68 -17.40 -5.81
N ASN A 80 10.92 -17.76 -4.54
CA ASN A 80 11.43 -19.09 -4.18
C ASN A 80 10.34 -20.03 -3.63
N ARG A 81 9.06 -19.69 -3.77
CA ARG A 81 7.95 -20.43 -3.15
C ARG A 81 7.24 -21.36 -4.16
N LYS A 82 6.88 -22.56 -3.69
CA LYS A 82 6.38 -23.66 -4.54
C LYS A 82 4.85 -23.81 -4.57
N ALA A 83 4.12 -23.17 -3.66
CA ALA A 83 2.68 -23.43 -3.47
C ALA A 83 1.80 -22.32 -4.08
N ILE A 84 1.85 -21.11 -3.50
CA ILE A 84 0.96 -20.00 -3.85
C ILE A 84 1.76 -18.69 -3.82
N PRO A 85 1.61 -17.81 -4.83
CA PRO A 85 2.24 -16.49 -4.84
C PRO A 85 1.54 -15.54 -3.85
N ALA A 86 1.58 -15.88 -2.55
CA ALA A 86 0.70 -15.28 -1.55
C ALA A 86 0.89 -13.78 -1.39
N ALA A 87 2.12 -13.26 -1.52
CA ALA A 87 2.34 -11.81 -1.46
C ALA A 87 1.67 -11.09 -2.63
N GLN A 88 1.81 -11.61 -3.86
CA GLN A 88 1.12 -11.03 -5.02
C GLN A 88 -0.40 -11.09 -4.85
N VAL A 89 -0.91 -12.18 -4.29
CA VAL A 89 -2.34 -12.35 -4.07
C VAL A 89 -2.88 -11.37 -3.03
N GLY A 90 -2.22 -11.24 -1.89
CA GLY A 90 -2.59 -10.29 -0.83
C GLY A 90 -2.60 -8.85 -1.34
N PHE A 91 -1.56 -8.48 -2.11
CA PHE A 91 -1.49 -7.17 -2.74
C PHE A 91 -2.67 -6.91 -3.68
N ARG A 92 -2.96 -7.83 -4.60
CA ARG A 92 -4.06 -7.66 -5.56
C ARG A 92 -5.43 -7.57 -4.87
N LEU A 93 -5.64 -8.33 -3.80
CA LEU A 93 -6.88 -8.30 -3.03
C LEU A 93 -7.11 -6.90 -2.43
N VAL A 94 -6.12 -6.36 -1.73
CA VAL A 94 -6.22 -5.05 -1.09
C VAL A 94 -6.29 -3.94 -2.12
N THR A 95 -5.53 -4.02 -3.21
CA THR A 95 -5.62 -3.05 -4.32
C THR A 95 -7.03 -3.05 -4.91
N ALA A 96 -7.60 -4.20 -5.26
CA ALA A 96 -8.96 -4.27 -5.81
C ALA A 96 -10.02 -3.72 -4.83
N PHE A 97 -9.91 -4.08 -3.55
CA PHE A 97 -10.75 -3.52 -2.49
C PHE A 97 -10.64 -2.00 -2.43
N ASN A 98 -9.41 -1.48 -2.47
CA ASN A 98 -9.15 -0.05 -2.35
C ASN A 98 -9.58 0.75 -3.59
N THR A 99 -9.33 0.26 -4.81
CA THR A 99 -9.78 0.91 -6.05
C THR A 99 -11.31 1.05 -6.05
N LYS A 100 -12.03 0.03 -5.54
CA LYS A 100 -13.49 0.04 -5.48
C LYS A 100 -14.04 0.96 -4.38
N ASN A 101 -13.47 0.89 -3.17
CA ASN A 101 -14.05 1.49 -1.97
C ASN A 101 -13.37 2.79 -1.51
N ARG A 102 -12.19 3.10 -2.08
CA ARG A 102 -11.36 4.27 -1.77
C ARG A 102 -11.17 4.44 -0.26
N VAL A 103 -10.70 3.38 0.39
CA VAL A 103 -10.48 3.31 1.84
C VAL A 103 -9.16 3.99 2.20
N LEU A 104 -8.11 3.72 1.44
CA LEU A 104 -6.81 4.38 1.52
C LEU A 104 -6.77 5.57 0.55
N PRO A 105 -6.00 6.62 0.86
CA PRO A 105 -5.73 7.70 -0.08
C PRO A 105 -4.89 7.17 -1.26
N GLY A 106 -5.01 7.86 -2.39
CA GLY A 106 -4.18 7.57 -3.56
C GLY A 106 -2.70 7.87 -3.31
N VAL A 107 -1.83 7.19 -4.07
CA VAL A 107 -0.39 7.43 -4.08
C VAL A 107 -0.11 8.69 -4.92
N GLY A 108 0.43 9.72 -4.28
CA GLY A 108 0.75 11.02 -4.89
C GLY A 108 2.23 11.25 -5.22
N TYR A 109 3.10 10.28 -4.94
CA TYR A 109 4.55 10.36 -5.18
C TYR A 109 5.07 9.09 -5.85
N ASP A 110 6.12 9.20 -6.67
CA ASP A 110 6.77 8.04 -7.26
C ASP A 110 7.62 7.32 -6.21
N LEU A 111 7.17 6.13 -5.79
CA LEU A 111 7.91 5.27 -4.86
C LEU A 111 8.65 4.13 -5.56
N THR A 112 8.72 4.16 -6.89
CA THR A 112 9.35 3.13 -7.72
C THR A 112 10.81 2.86 -7.35
N PRO A 113 11.68 3.87 -7.13
CA PRO A 113 13.06 3.62 -6.75
C PRO A 113 13.18 2.80 -5.46
N GLN A 114 12.43 3.18 -4.42
CA GLN A 114 12.44 2.51 -3.12
C GLN A 114 11.94 1.07 -3.24
N LEU A 115 10.84 0.87 -3.98
CA LEU A 115 10.28 -0.46 -4.21
C LEU A 115 11.23 -1.37 -4.99
N ARG A 116 11.98 -0.83 -5.97
CA ARG A 116 12.99 -1.57 -6.71
C ARG A 116 14.17 -1.97 -5.83
N THR A 117 14.66 -1.06 -4.98
CA THR A 117 15.71 -1.38 -4.00
C THR A 117 15.25 -2.45 -3.02
N MET A 118 14.02 -2.37 -2.50
CA MET A 118 13.47 -3.42 -1.65
C MET A 118 13.39 -4.76 -2.40
N ALA A 119 13.00 -4.74 -3.67
CA ALA A 119 12.86 -5.94 -4.47
C ALA A 119 14.21 -6.62 -4.76
N SER A 120 15.30 -5.86 -4.90
CA SER A 120 16.64 -6.42 -5.10
C SER A 120 17.29 -6.85 -3.80
N ASP A 121 17.26 -6.01 -2.78
CA ASP A 121 18.15 -6.12 -1.61
C ASP A 121 17.44 -6.70 -0.38
N GLN A 122 16.10 -6.61 -0.34
CA GLN A 122 15.27 -6.97 0.81
C GLN A 122 14.19 -8.00 0.44
N SER A 123 14.44 -8.80 -0.59
CA SER A 123 13.54 -9.84 -1.09
C SER A 123 13.25 -10.98 -0.10
N HIS A 124 13.99 -11.04 1.01
CA HIS A 124 13.80 -12.01 2.09
C HIS A 124 13.04 -11.45 3.31
N LEU A 125 12.76 -10.13 3.34
CA LEU A 125 12.21 -9.44 4.51
C LEU A 125 10.66 -9.34 4.51
N ALA A 126 9.97 -10.21 3.76
CA ALA A 126 8.51 -10.15 3.66
C ALA A 126 7.81 -10.30 5.02
N GLU A 127 8.28 -11.25 5.85
CA GLU A 127 7.69 -11.52 7.17
C GLU A 127 7.91 -10.36 8.15
N GLU A 128 9.13 -9.80 8.18
CA GLU A 128 9.45 -8.64 9.01
C GLU A 128 8.64 -7.42 8.58
N PHE A 129 8.53 -7.17 7.26
CA PHE A 129 7.68 -6.12 6.71
C PHE A 129 6.22 -6.31 7.12
N ALA A 130 5.69 -7.54 7.04
CA ALA A 130 4.33 -7.84 7.47
C ALA A 130 4.13 -7.50 8.95
N HIS A 131 5.06 -7.90 9.82
CA HIS A 131 4.96 -7.64 11.25
C HIS A 131 4.85 -6.15 11.56
N PHE A 132 5.80 -5.35 11.07
CA PHE A 132 5.81 -3.90 11.31
C PHE A 132 4.60 -3.18 10.70
N ALA A 133 4.24 -3.53 9.47
CA ALA A 133 3.14 -2.86 8.80
C ALA A 133 1.78 -3.18 9.47
N TRP A 134 1.58 -4.42 9.93
CA TRP A 134 0.38 -4.81 10.65
C TRP A 134 0.31 -4.21 12.06
N GLU A 135 1.44 -4.07 12.76
CA GLU A 135 1.49 -3.30 14.01
C GLU A 135 1.00 -1.86 13.77
N GLY A 136 1.48 -1.20 12.71
CA GLY A 136 0.99 0.12 12.30
C GLY A 136 -0.51 0.15 12.00
N ILE A 137 -1.02 -0.80 11.21
CA ILE A 137 -2.45 -0.92 10.88
C ILE A 137 -3.29 -1.09 12.16
N SER A 138 -2.83 -1.87 13.13
CA SER A 138 -3.56 -2.17 14.37
C SER A 138 -3.83 -0.94 15.24
N THR A 139 -3.06 0.13 15.06
CA THR A 139 -3.28 1.41 15.76
C THR A 139 -4.54 2.15 15.26
N TYR A 140 -5.15 1.70 14.16
CA TYR A 140 -6.33 2.29 13.52
C TYR A 140 -7.50 1.29 13.52
N PRO A 141 -8.43 1.35 14.50
CA PRO A 141 -9.43 0.30 14.71
C PRO A 141 -10.30 0.00 13.49
N THR A 142 -10.77 1.02 12.78
CA THR A 142 -11.62 0.86 11.59
C THR A 142 -10.83 0.20 10.46
N LEU A 143 -9.60 0.65 10.23
CA LEU A 143 -8.73 0.06 9.21
C LEU A 143 -8.35 -1.38 9.56
N SER A 144 -7.98 -1.63 10.81
CA SER A 144 -7.63 -2.96 11.32
C SER A 144 -8.79 -3.93 11.10
N ALA A 145 -10.01 -3.56 11.47
CA ALA A 145 -11.19 -4.41 11.27
C ALA A 145 -11.44 -4.76 9.80
N LEU A 146 -11.21 -3.82 8.88
CA LEU A 146 -11.32 -4.09 7.44
C LEU A 146 -10.21 -5.03 6.94
N TYR A 147 -8.98 -4.83 7.40
CA TYR A 147 -7.84 -5.68 7.04
C TYR A 147 -7.99 -7.11 7.60
N ASP A 148 -8.49 -7.25 8.82
CA ASP A 148 -8.81 -8.55 9.42
C ASP A 148 -9.88 -9.28 8.59
N ARG A 149 -10.91 -8.56 8.16
CA ARG A 149 -11.97 -9.12 7.32
C ARG A 149 -11.47 -9.55 5.94
N LEU A 150 -10.59 -8.74 5.31
CA LEU A 150 -9.89 -9.11 4.08
C LEU A 150 -8.96 -10.32 4.27
N LEU A 151 -8.31 -10.44 5.43
CA LEU A 151 -7.43 -11.56 5.74
C LEU A 151 -8.24 -12.85 5.89
N VAL A 152 -9.40 -12.81 6.56
CA VAL A 152 -10.31 -13.96 6.65
C VAL A 152 -10.78 -14.39 5.26
N LEU A 153 -11.24 -13.45 4.43
CA LEU A 153 -11.63 -13.72 3.05
C LEU A 153 -10.49 -14.37 2.25
N GLY A 154 -9.28 -13.81 2.34
CA GLY A 154 -8.09 -14.34 1.70
C GLY A 154 -7.75 -15.76 2.14
N ARG A 155 -7.80 -16.04 3.45
CA ARG A 155 -7.54 -17.38 3.99
C ARG A 155 -8.52 -18.41 3.43
N THR A 156 -9.81 -18.10 3.43
CA THR A 156 -10.85 -19.00 2.89
C THR A 156 -10.65 -19.27 1.40
N ARG A 157 -10.23 -18.26 0.62
CA ARG A 157 -10.09 -18.36 -0.83
C ARG A 157 -8.79 -19.01 -1.32
N TYR A 158 -7.74 -18.94 -0.51
CA TYR A 158 -6.39 -19.34 -0.91
C TYR A 158 -5.78 -20.43 -0.03
N ALA A 159 -6.54 -21.00 0.92
CA ALA A 159 -6.06 -22.07 1.81
C ALA A 159 -4.68 -21.75 2.41
N LEU A 160 -4.56 -20.56 3.01
CA LEU A 160 -3.32 -20.06 3.61
C LEU A 160 -3.07 -20.70 4.98
N ASP A 161 -3.00 -22.03 5.01
CA ASP A 161 -2.94 -22.83 6.23
C ASP A 161 -1.52 -22.88 6.83
N ASP A 162 -0.51 -22.66 5.99
CA ASP A 162 0.88 -22.54 6.40
C ASP A 162 1.20 -21.12 6.90
N GLU A 163 1.85 -21.04 8.07
CA GLU A 163 2.23 -19.80 8.78
C GLU A 163 3.03 -18.86 7.86
N THR A 164 4.02 -19.40 7.14
CA THR A 164 4.86 -18.64 6.21
C THR A 164 4.05 -18.15 5.01
N ASN A 165 3.14 -18.95 4.46
CA ASN A 165 2.22 -18.46 3.43
C ASN A 165 1.34 -17.30 3.91
N ARG A 166 0.90 -17.35 5.16
CA ARG A 166 0.09 -16.31 5.80
C ARG A 166 0.86 -15.00 5.99
N GLU A 167 2.11 -15.03 6.46
CA GLU A 167 2.87 -13.78 6.67
C GLU A 167 3.25 -13.09 5.36
N TYR A 168 3.56 -13.85 4.30
CA TYR A 168 3.78 -13.27 2.97
C TYR A 168 2.50 -12.67 2.38
N PHE A 169 1.37 -13.33 2.58
CA PHE A 169 0.07 -12.79 2.21
C PHE A 169 -0.20 -11.46 2.91
N LYS A 170 0.03 -11.43 4.23
CA LYS A 170 -0.05 -10.23 5.07
C LYS A 170 0.91 -9.12 4.61
N ALA A 171 2.12 -9.47 4.17
CA ALA A 171 3.08 -8.52 3.60
C ALA A 171 2.51 -7.85 2.33
N GLY A 172 1.97 -8.67 1.42
CA GLY A 172 1.29 -8.20 0.21
C GLY A 172 0.10 -7.30 0.53
N MET A 173 -0.75 -7.70 1.47
CA MET A 173 -1.91 -6.93 1.90
C MET A 173 -1.53 -5.57 2.50
N ALA A 174 -0.44 -5.50 3.28
CA ALA A 174 -0.06 -4.28 3.98
C ALA A 174 0.66 -3.27 3.08
N LEU A 175 1.15 -3.69 1.91
CA LEU A 175 1.93 -2.83 1.02
C LEU A 175 1.13 -1.60 0.53
N PRO A 176 -0.14 -1.70 0.07
CA PRO A 176 -0.95 -0.51 -0.27
C PRO A 176 -1.10 0.48 0.89
N TYR A 177 -1.26 0.00 2.13
CA TYR A 177 -1.29 0.87 3.32
C TYR A 177 0.04 1.61 3.49
N MET A 178 1.17 0.91 3.41
CA MET A 178 2.50 1.52 3.56
C MET A 178 2.81 2.52 2.44
N LEU A 179 2.36 2.26 1.21
CA LEU A 179 2.50 3.20 0.09
C LEU A 179 1.68 4.47 0.32
N ALA A 180 0.42 4.33 0.73
CA ALA A 180 -0.46 5.44 1.07
C ALA A 180 0.12 6.28 2.23
N TRP A 181 0.64 5.62 3.25
CA TRP A 181 1.28 6.26 4.40
C TRP A 181 2.55 7.02 4.01
N THR A 182 3.46 6.38 3.28
CA THR A 182 4.74 6.96 2.85
C THR A 182 4.52 8.14 1.92
N SER A 183 3.63 7.99 0.93
CA SER A 183 3.24 9.07 0.02
C SER A 183 2.71 10.29 0.78
N ARG A 184 1.96 10.05 1.86
CA ARG A 184 1.40 11.12 2.66
C ARG A 184 2.48 11.83 3.48
N LEU A 185 3.39 11.09 4.10
CA LEU A 185 4.53 11.65 4.83
C LEU A 185 5.40 12.52 3.93
N GLN A 186 5.72 12.05 2.73
CA GLN A 186 6.46 12.84 1.73
C GLN A 186 5.74 14.13 1.38
N GLY A 187 4.40 14.10 1.25
CA GLY A 187 3.60 15.31 1.01
C GLY A 187 3.48 16.26 2.20
N TYR A 188 3.85 15.82 3.41
CA TYR A 188 4.00 16.73 4.54
C TYR A 188 5.38 17.37 4.56
N THR A 189 6.46 16.65 4.20
CA THR A 189 7.85 17.10 4.34
C THR A 189 8.11 18.55 3.92
N PRO A 190 7.64 19.07 2.76
CA PRO A 190 7.89 20.46 2.34
C PRO A 190 7.35 21.52 3.31
N LYS A 191 6.32 21.19 4.09
CA LYS A 191 5.72 22.12 5.07
C LYS A 191 6.50 22.22 6.38
N TYR A 192 7.43 21.29 6.62
CA TYR A 192 8.14 21.15 7.90
C TYR A 192 9.65 21.33 7.76
N SER A 193 10.21 21.09 6.57
CA SER A 193 11.66 21.13 6.36
C SER A 193 12.22 22.51 6.01
N GLY A 194 11.39 23.50 5.68
CA GLY A 194 11.88 24.75 5.07
C GLY A 194 12.61 24.53 3.73
N VAL A 195 12.67 23.29 3.25
CA VAL A 195 13.22 22.90 1.95
C VAL A 195 12.10 23.14 0.97
N LYS A 196 12.22 24.25 0.22
CA LYS A 196 11.41 24.48 -0.97
C LYS A 196 11.59 23.29 -1.90
N ASP A 197 10.53 22.91 -2.60
CA ASP A 197 10.50 21.92 -3.67
C ASP A 197 11.40 22.34 -4.85
N GLU A 198 12.71 22.45 -4.63
CA GLU A 198 13.66 22.39 -5.72
C GLU A 198 14.00 20.91 -5.91
N PRO A 199 13.66 20.30 -7.06
CA PRO A 199 14.19 18.99 -7.39
C PRO A 199 15.72 19.08 -7.28
N PHE A 200 16.30 18.20 -6.48
CA PHE A 200 17.75 18.11 -6.31
C PHE A 200 18.36 17.68 -7.64
N ASP A 201 18.60 18.65 -8.52
CA ASP A 201 19.28 18.45 -9.79
C ASP A 201 20.77 18.23 -9.51
N THR A 202 21.12 16.98 -9.21
CA THR A 202 22.51 16.55 -8.97
C THR A 202 23.45 16.92 -10.12
N ASN A 203 22.94 17.18 -11.33
CA ASN A 203 23.77 17.61 -12.47
C ASN A 203 24.14 19.10 -12.44
N LYS A 204 23.41 19.93 -11.71
CA LYS A 204 23.68 21.38 -11.66
C LYS A 204 24.81 21.71 -10.68
N GLU A 205 24.88 21.01 -9.56
CA GLU A 205 25.96 21.11 -8.57
C GLU A 205 27.28 20.51 -9.11
N LEU A 206 27.23 19.37 -9.80
CA LEU A 206 28.44 18.75 -10.37
C LEU A 206 29.12 19.60 -11.46
N LYS A 207 28.35 20.36 -12.24
CA LYS A 207 28.93 21.27 -13.25
C LYS A 207 29.64 22.47 -12.63
N LYS A 208 29.30 22.86 -11.41
CA LYS A 208 29.97 23.95 -10.69
C LYS A 208 31.37 23.54 -10.19
N TYR A 209 31.57 22.26 -9.88
CA TYR A 209 32.85 21.73 -9.40
C TYR A 209 33.76 21.17 -10.49
N LEU A 210 33.27 21.01 -11.72
CA LEU A 210 34.04 20.46 -12.84
C LEU A 210 34.51 21.52 -13.85
N TYR A 211 34.14 22.79 -13.66
CA TYR A 211 34.50 23.90 -14.57
C TYR A 211 34.95 25.19 -13.85
N GLU A 212 35.30 25.12 -12.57
CA GLU A 212 36.17 26.10 -11.88
C GLU A 212 37.52 25.44 -11.59
#